data_AF-A0A9D9QEJ0-F1
#
_entry.id   AF-A0A9D9QEJ0-F1
#
_cell.length_a   1.000
_cell.length_b   1.000
_cell.length_c   1.000
_cell.angle_alpha   90.00
_cell.angle_beta   90.00
_cell.angle_gamma   90.00
#
_symmetry.space_group_name_H-M   'P 1'
#
loop_
_entity.id
_entity.type
_entity.pdbx_description
1 polymer ?
#
loop_
_entity_poly.entity_id
_entity_poly.type
_entity_poly.pdbx_seq_one_letter_code
_entity_poly.pdbx_strand_id
1 'polypeptide(L)'
;MNPGNSGGALVNKAGELVGINTAIISTTGSYTGYSFAVPSNIVSKIVSDLIDFGSVKRARLGVTMSPVTDKIAKDMKLPSLDGVYVNDVTQGSAADQAGIKKEDVIIKVDSTLIKSPSDLQVVVNKFHPGDKAMVTILRDGKQRQVEVQFQGTSEITGTVGADGSVSFYGARIGMGDKGVTILSAGNGKLAQAGGEDGFVIQFVNDQRVNKPQDVIEIAKKARRSIVIEGVTATGRQGYFAFGKDE
;
A
#
# COMPACT_ATOMS: atom_id res chain seq x y z
N MET A 1 -12.14 -0.10 27.29
CA MET A 1 -11.00 -1.01 27.14
C MET A 1 -10.15 -0.95 28.40
N ASN A 2 -9.75 -2.10 28.92
CA ASN A 2 -8.70 -2.20 29.93
C ASN A 2 -7.40 -2.67 29.26
N PRO A 3 -6.23 -2.52 29.91
CA PRO A 3 -5.01 -3.19 29.48
C PRO A 3 -5.28 -4.69 29.23
N GLY A 4 -4.87 -5.19 28.06
CA GLY A 4 -5.14 -6.57 27.62
C GLY A 4 -6.13 -6.70 26.46
N ASN A 5 -6.91 -5.66 26.14
CA ASN A 5 -7.83 -5.69 24.98
C ASN A 5 -7.19 -5.17 23.68
N SER A 6 -5.95 -4.66 23.72
CA SER A 6 -5.18 -4.27 22.53
C SER A 6 -4.93 -5.49 21.64
N GLY A 7 -5.23 -5.35 20.35
CA GLY A 7 -5.24 -6.45 19.37
C GLY A 7 -6.59 -7.16 19.24
N GLY A 8 -7.55 -6.90 20.14
CA GLY A 8 -8.88 -7.50 20.10
C GLY A 8 -9.80 -6.88 19.03
N ALA A 9 -10.74 -7.67 18.54
CA ALA A 9 -11.74 -7.25 17.57
C ALA A 9 -12.72 -6.20 18.13
N LEU A 10 -13.04 -5.21 17.31
CA LEU A 10 -14.18 -4.30 17.50
C LEU A 10 -15.24 -4.67 16.47
N VAL A 11 -16.45 -5.00 16.92
CA VAL A 11 -17.55 -5.49 16.07
C VAL A 11 -18.81 -4.65 16.22
N ASN A 12 -19.63 -4.58 15.17
CA ASN A 12 -20.95 -3.96 15.24
C ASN A 12 -22.02 -4.94 15.78
N LYS A 13 -23.28 -4.50 15.88
CA LYS A 13 -24.39 -5.33 16.38
C LYS A 13 -24.69 -6.57 15.53
N ALA A 14 -24.27 -6.58 14.27
CA ALA A 14 -24.40 -7.72 13.36
C ALA A 14 -23.21 -8.71 13.48
N GLY A 15 -22.21 -8.41 14.30
CA GLY A 15 -21.00 -9.24 14.45
C GLY A 15 -19.93 -8.97 13.38
N GLU A 16 -20.06 -7.92 12.59
CA GLU A 16 -19.09 -7.58 11.54
C GLU A 16 -17.88 -6.85 12.14
N LEU A 17 -16.67 -7.20 11.70
CA LEU A 17 -15.43 -6.55 12.15
C LEU A 17 -15.32 -5.12 11.59
N VAL A 18 -15.36 -4.13 12.48
CA VAL A 18 -15.23 -2.71 12.12
C VAL A 18 -13.85 -2.13 12.46
N GLY A 19 -13.07 -2.79 13.33
CA GLY A 19 -11.71 -2.38 13.62
C GLY A 19 -10.97 -3.28 14.61
N ILE A 20 -9.71 -2.95 14.87
CA ILE A 20 -8.86 -3.60 15.87
C ILE A 20 -8.49 -2.59 16.95
N ASN A 21 -8.89 -2.90 18.18
CA ASN A 21 -8.61 -2.09 19.35
C ASN A 21 -7.10 -1.94 19.54
N THR A 22 -6.60 -0.71 19.62
CA THR A 22 -5.16 -0.45 19.55
C THR A 22 -4.68 0.34 20.76
N ALA A 23 -5.40 1.40 21.12
CA ALA A 23 -4.97 2.29 22.19
C ALA A 23 -6.13 2.77 23.07
N ILE A 24 -5.79 3.10 24.31
CA ILE A 24 -6.62 3.88 25.22
C ILE A 24 -5.91 5.21 25.48
N ILE A 25 -6.68 6.29 25.62
CA ILE A 25 -6.15 7.51 26.24
C ILE A 25 -6.54 7.43 27.72
N SER A 26 -5.53 7.25 28.58
CA SER A 26 -5.71 7.26 30.03
C SER A 26 -4.58 8.06 30.68
N THR A 27 -4.94 9.05 31.50
CA THR A 27 -4.00 9.83 32.31
C THR A 27 -3.59 9.10 33.59
N THR A 28 -4.28 8.02 33.96
CA THR A 28 -4.13 7.32 35.24
C THR A 28 -3.89 5.81 35.11
N GLY A 29 -3.88 5.27 33.89
CA GLY A 29 -3.80 3.83 33.62
C GLY A 29 -5.15 3.09 33.74
N SER A 30 -6.22 3.76 34.19
CA SER A 30 -7.58 3.21 34.25
C SER A 30 -8.46 3.71 33.09
N TYR A 31 -9.44 2.91 32.66
CA TYR A 31 -10.31 3.23 31.53
C TYR A 31 -11.24 4.41 31.83
N THR A 32 -11.07 5.52 31.11
CA THR A 32 -11.90 6.74 31.24
C THR A 32 -13.08 6.79 30.27
N GLY A 33 -13.39 5.70 29.57
CA GLY A 33 -14.51 5.64 28.62
C GLY A 33 -14.13 5.80 27.14
N TYR A 34 -12.86 6.10 26.81
CA TYR A 34 -12.40 6.30 25.43
C TYR A 34 -11.48 5.17 24.95
N SER A 35 -11.75 4.63 23.77
CA SER A 35 -10.96 3.57 23.11
C SER A 35 -10.79 3.88 21.64
N PHE A 36 -9.60 3.66 21.11
CA PHE A 36 -9.26 3.89 19.72
C PHE A 36 -8.99 2.56 19.03
N ALA A 37 -9.52 2.44 17.82
CA ALA A 37 -9.34 1.26 16.98
C ALA A 37 -8.84 1.67 15.59
N VAL A 38 -7.96 0.85 15.03
CA VAL A 38 -7.60 0.95 13.61
C VAL A 38 -8.76 0.36 12.80
N PRO A 39 -9.30 1.09 11.82
CA PRO A 39 -10.38 0.60 10.95
C PRO A 39 -10.05 -0.73 10.26
N SER A 40 -11.04 -1.61 10.11
CA SER A 40 -10.86 -2.96 9.57
C SER A 40 -10.33 -2.99 8.14
N ASN A 41 -10.67 -2.01 7.31
CA ASN A 41 -10.15 -1.89 5.95
C ASN A 41 -8.64 -1.59 5.90
N ILE A 42 -8.10 -0.79 6.84
CA ILE A 42 -6.65 -0.56 6.96
C ILE A 42 -5.95 -1.83 7.42
N VAL A 43 -6.54 -2.53 8.40
CA VAL A 43 -6.01 -3.81 8.91
C VAL A 43 -5.98 -4.86 7.80
N SER A 44 -7.07 -5.00 7.05
CA SER A 44 -7.17 -5.95 5.93
C SER A 44 -6.06 -5.69 4.91
N LYS A 45 -5.84 -4.43 4.51
CA LYS A 45 -4.74 -4.07 3.60
C LYS A 45 -3.37 -4.46 4.17
N ILE A 46 -3.09 -4.15 5.43
CA ILE A 46 -1.80 -4.45 6.06
C ILE A 46 -1.56 -5.96 6.12
N VAL A 47 -2.58 -6.74 6.47
CA VAL A 47 -2.49 -8.21 6.52
C VAL A 47 -2.24 -8.77 5.13
N SER A 48 -3.00 -8.33 4.12
CA SER A 48 -2.77 -8.74 2.73
C SER A 48 -1.36 -8.40 2.27
N ASP A 49 -0.85 -7.20 2.56
CA ASP A 49 0.52 -6.81 2.21
C ASP A 49 1.58 -7.71 2.87
N LEU A 50 1.39 -8.04 4.15
CA LEU A 50 2.30 -8.92 4.89
C LEU A 50 2.27 -10.36 4.37
N ILE A 51 1.09 -10.90 4.04
CA ILE A 51 0.95 -12.24 3.48
C ILE A 51 1.61 -12.29 2.09
N ASP A 52 1.24 -11.35 1.21
CA ASP A 52 1.66 -11.35 -0.18
C ASP A 52 3.16 -11.07 -0.34
N PHE A 53 3.67 -10.09 0.40
CA PHE A 53 4.99 -9.50 0.14
C PHE A 53 5.94 -9.61 1.33
N GLY A 54 5.49 -10.07 2.50
CA GLY A 54 6.30 -10.09 3.72
C GLY A 54 6.59 -8.70 4.30
N SER A 55 6.01 -7.63 3.75
CA SER A 55 6.23 -6.24 4.20
C SER A 55 5.03 -5.35 3.90
N VAL A 56 4.82 -4.31 4.71
CA VAL A 56 3.71 -3.37 4.54
C VAL A 56 4.03 -2.34 3.47
N LYS A 57 3.09 -2.10 2.55
CA LYS A 57 3.23 -1.10 1.49
C LYS A 57 2.51 0.18 1.91
N ARG A 58 3.22 1.31 1.96
CA ARG A 58 2.63 2.60 2.30
C ARG A 58 2.73 3.59 1.14
N ALA A 59 1.58 3.98 0.61
CA ALA A 59 1.47 5.11 -0.28
C ALA A 59 1.84 6.41 0.45
N ARG A 60 2.40 7.36 -0.31
CA ARG A 60 2.79 8.69 0.13
C ARG A 60 2.38 9.68 -0.95
N LEU A 61 1.75 10.76 -0.51
CA LEU A 61 1.41 11.91 -1.34
C LEU A 61 2.62 12.87 -1.50
N GLY A 62 3.41 13.05 -0.43
CA GLY A 62 4.59 13.92 -0.45
C GLY A 62 4.30 15.40 -0.21
N VAL A 63 3.41 15.69 0.74
CA VAL A 63 3.09 17.06 1.18
C VAL A 63 3.39 17.25 2.65
N THR A 64 3.85 18.44 3.02
CA THR A 64 3.78 18.92 4.40
C THR A 64 2.47 19.65 4.59
N MET A 65 1.75 19.34 5.66
CA MET A 65 0.35 19.75 5.80
C MET A 65 0.01 20.28 7.20
N SER A 66 -1.02 21.11 7.26
CA SER A 66 -1.60 21.61 8.51
C SER A 66 -3.13 21.68 8.41
N PRO A 67 -3.83 21.71 9.55
CA PRO A 67 -5.26 22.01 9.57
C PRO A 67 -5.54 23.37 8.97
N VAL A 68 -6.72 23.52 8.35
CA VAL A 68 -7.24 24.82 7.95
C VAL A 68 -7.64 25.59 9.21
N THR A 69 -7.06 26.78 9.38
CA THR A 69 -7.40 27.70 10.48
C THR A 69 -8.37 28.76 10.00
N ASP A 70 -9.05 29.47 10.91
CA ASP A 70 -9.93 30.60 10.57
C ASP A 70 -9.23 31.66 9.70
N LYS A 71 -7.95 31.89 9.96
CA LYS A 71 -7.12 32.80 9.17
C LYS A 71 -6.96 32.29 7.74
N ILE A 72 -6.52 31.05 7.58
CA ILE A 72 -6.33 30.42 6.26
C ILE A 72 -7.67 30.41 5.49
N ALA A 73 -8.76 30.06 6.16
CA ALA A 73 -10.09 30.02 5.55
C ALA A 73 -10.53 31.39 5.03
N LYS A 74 -10.28 32.47 5.78
CA LYS A 74 -10.57 33.84 5.33
C LYS A 74 -9.67 34.26 4.18
N ASP A 75 -8.37 34.06 4.30
CA ASP A 75 -7.38 34.48 3.30
C ASP A 75 -7.62 33.77 1.95
N MET A 76 -8.01 32.50 1.99
CA MET A 76 -8.27 31.67 0.81
C MET A 76 -9.75 31.64 0.38
N LYS A 77 -10.64 32.37 1.07
CA LYS A 77 -12.09 32.39 0.82
C LYS A 77 -12.73 30.99 0.82
N LEU A 78 -12.35 30.16 1.77
CA LEU A 78 -12.91 28.82 1.95
C LEU A 78 -14.35 28.90 2.51
N PRO A 79 -15.25 28.01 2.08
CA PRO A 79 -16.62 27.97 2.59
C PRO A 79 -16.73 27.36 4.01
N SER A 80 -15.72 26.60 4.45
CA SER A 80 -15.63 25.99 5.78
C SER A 80 -14.17 25.80 6.21
N LEU A 81 -13.97 25.31 7.43
CA LEU A 81 -12.67 24.87 7.95
C LEU A 81 -12.32 23.43 7.54
N ASP A 82 -13.17 22.77 6.73
CA ASP A 82 -12.88 21.42 6.26
C ASP A 82 -11.77 21.46 5.22
N GLY A 83 -10.81 20.56 5.39
CA GLY A 83 -9.76 20.34 4.41
C GLY A 83 -8.38 20.32 5.05
N VAL A 84 -7.39 20.24 4.18
CA VAL A 84 -5.98 20.17 4.59
C VAL A 84 -5.19 21.18 3.80
N TYR A 85 -4.59 22.12 4.52
CA TYR A 85 -3.74 23.13 3.92
C TYR A 85 -2.36 22.55 3.62
N VAL A 86 -1.89 22.75 2.39
CA VAL A 86 -0.58 22.30 1.90
C VAL A 86 0.45 23.37 2.22
N ASN A 87 1.27 23.13 3.23
CA ASN A 87 2.37 24.02 3.61
C ASN A 87 3.50 24.00 2.58
N ASP A 88 3.80 22.80 2.09
CA ASP A 88 4.88 22.58 1.13
C ASP A 88 4.69 21.25 0.39
N VAL A 89 5.33 21.12 -0.77
CA VAL A 89 5.30 19.93 -1.61
C VAL A 89 6.73 19.43 -1.80
N THR A 90 6.98 18.17 -1.46
CA THR A 90 8.30 17.58 -1.65
C THR A 90 8.58 17.42 -3.15
N GLN A 91 9.71 17.94 -3.62
CA GLN A 91 10.12 17.83 -5.02
C GLN A 91 10.22 16.37 -5.47
N GLY A 92 9.71 16.07 -6.67
CA GLY A 92 9.69 14.73 -7.25
C GLY A 92 8.62 13.79 -6.67
N SER A 93 7.82 14.25 -5.70
CA SER A 93 6.76 13.46 -5.07
C SER A 93 5.52 13.26 -5.96
N ALA A 94 4.61 12.39 -5.51
CA ALA A 94 3.31 12.19 -6.16
C ALA A 94 2.51 13.49 -6.31
N ALA A 95 2.50 14.34 -5.27
CA ALA A 95 1.85 15.63 -5.29
C ALA A 95 2.50 16.60 -6.28
N ASP A 96 3.83 16.65 -6.31
CA ASP A 96 4.59 17.50 -7.25
C ASP A 96 4.30 17.12 -8.70
N GLN A 97 4.36 15.82 -9.01
CA GLN A 97 4.06 15.27 -10.34
C GLN A 97 2.61 15.51 -10.77
N ALA A 98 1.66 15.51 -9.83
CA ALA A 98 0.26 15.82 -10.08
C ALA A 98 -0.02 17.32 -10.18
N GLY A 99 0.97 18.18 -9.91
CA GLY A 99 0.83 19.64 -9.95
C GLY A 99 0.11 20.25 -8.76
N ILE A 100 0.04 19.54 -7.63
CA ILE A 100 -0.32 20.11 -6.32
C ILE A 100 0.79 21.06 -5.90
N LYS A 101 0.43 22.19 -5.28
CA LYS A 101 1.35 23.25 -4.90
C LYS A 101 1.15 23.63 -3.44
N LYS A 102 2.17 24.30 -2.89
CA LYS A 102 2.02 25.08 -1.67
C LYS A 102 0.81 26.01 -1.79
N GLU A 103 0.12 26.22 -0.68
CA GLU A 103 -1.10 27.02 -0.57
C GLU A 103 -2.34 26.40 -1.23
N ASP A 104 -2.28 25.15 -1.68
CA ASP A 104 -3.51 24.41 -1.99
C ASP A 104 -4.23 23.97 -0.71
N VAL A 105 -5.55 23.79 -0.81
CA VAL A 105 -6.35 23.10 0.22
C VAL A 105 -6.94 21.83 -0.37
N ILE A 106 -6.55 20.67 0.14
CA ILE A 106 -7.12 19.38 -0.26
C ILE A 106 -8.45 19.19 0.47
N ILE A 107 -9.52 18.96 -0.29
CA ILE A 107 -10.89 18.82 0.25
C ILE A 107 -11.55 17.47 -0.07
N LYS A 108 -11.03 16.73 -1.04
CA LYS A 108 -11.56 15.42 -1.43
C LYS A 108 -10.48 14.53 -2.03
N VAL A 109 -10.55 13.23 -1.75
CA VAL A 109 -9.80 12.18 -2.46
C VAL A 109 -10.79 11.12 -2.91
N ASP A 110 -10.85 10.88 -4.22
CA ASP A 110 -11.92 10.14 -4.90
C ASP A 110 -13.31 10.59 -4.47
N SER A 111 -14.06 9.76 -3.75
CA SER A 111 -15.39 10.07 -3.20
C SER A 111 -15.35 10.49 -1.73
N THR A 112 -14.19 10.47 -1.07
CA THR A 112 -14.06 10.73 0.37
C THR A 112 -13.75 12.21 0.63
N LEU A 113 -14.61 12.87 1.41
CA LEU A 113 -14.36 14.22 1.90
C LEU A 113 -13.24 14.23 2.93
N ILE A 114 -12.35 15.21 2.81
CA ILE A 114 -11.23 15.39 3.72
C ILE A 114 -11.53 16.59 4.61
N LYS A 115 -11.60 16.38 5.93
CA LYS A 115 -11.89 17.45 6.90
C LYS A 115 -10.67 17.85 7.70
N SER A 116 -9.73 16.93 7.88
CA SER A 116 -8.53 17.14 8.70
C SER A 116 -7.30 16.45 8.12
N PRO A 117 -6.08 16.82 8.57
CA PRO A 117 -4.84 16.13 8.16
C PRO A 117 -4.86 14.63 8.47
N SER A 118 -5.48 14.24 9.60
CA SER A 118 -5.65 12.84 9.98
C SER A 118 -6.54 12.08 8.98
N ASP A 119 -7.61 12.71 8.49
CA ASP A 119 -8.47 12.08 7.47
C ASP A 119 -7.69 11.86 6.18
N LEU A 120 -6.93 12.86 5.74
CA LEU A 120 -6.10 12.72 4.53
C LEU A 120 -5.10 11.58 4.69
N GLN A 121 -4.43 11.49 5.85
CA GLN A 121 -3.48 10.42 6.12
C GLN A 121 -4.15 9.04 6.11
N VAL A 122 -5.33 8.91 6.73
CA VAL A 122 -6.11 7.67 6.73
C VAL A 122 -6.52 7.28 5.31
N VAL A 123 -6.99 8.24 4.50
CA VAL A 123 -7.42 7.98 3.13
C VAL A 123 -6.24 7.58 2.25
N VAL A 124 -5.11 8.31 2.31
CA VAL A 124 -3.89 7.99 1.56
C VAL A 124 -3.34 6.60 1.93
N ASN A 125 -3.42 6.20 3.21
CA ASN A 125 -2.98 4.88 3.66
C ASN A 125 -3.79 3.70 3.11
N LYS A 126 -4.97 3.96 2.51
CA LYS A 126 -5.75 2.92 1.82
C LYS A 126 -5.15 2.52 0.48
N PHE A 127 -4.33 3.38 -0.12
CA PHE A 127 -3.73 3.16 -1.42
C PHE A 127 -2.39 2.43 -1.32
N HIS A 128 -2.03 1.75 -2.39
CA HIS A 128 -0.70 1.20 -2.63
C HIS A 128 0.14 2.16 -3.49
N PRO A 129 1.48 2.09 -3.40
CA PRO A 129 2.33 2.77 -4.37
C PRO A 129 1.99 2.32 -5.80
N GLY A 130 1.86 3.28 -6.72
CA GLY A 130 1.44 3.06 -8.10
C GLY A 130 -0.06 3.27 -8.35
N ASP A 131 -0.90 3.19 -7.30
CA ASP A 131 -2.33 3.47 -7.40
C ASP A 131 -2.59 4.93 -7.78
N LYS A 132 -3.74 5.15 -8.42
CA LYS A 132 -4.19 6.47 -8.84
C LYS A 132 -5.45 6.88 -8.07
N ALA A 133 -5.56 8.16 -7.75
CA ALA A 133 -6.76 8.75 -7.16
C ALA A 133 -6.99 10.17 -7.67
N MET A 134 -8.27 10.56 -7.77
CA MET A 134 -8.66 11.93 -8.08
C MET A 134 -8.66 12.77 -6.82
N VAL A 135 -7.73 13.72 -6.71
CA VAL A 135 -7.67 14.66 -5.59
C VAL A 135 -8.33 15.97 -5.99
N THR A 136 -9.33 16.38 -5.22
CA THR A 136 -9.96 17.70 -5.37
C THR A 136 -9.26 18.68 -4.44
N ILE A 137 -8.71 19.74 -5.03
CA ILE A 137 -8.05 20.84 -4.33
C ILE A 137 -8.83 22.14 -4.53
N LEU A 138 -8.66 23.08 -3.60
CA LEU A 138 -9.00 24.47 -3.81
C LEU A 138 -7.71 25.29 -3.98
N ARG A 139 -7.65 26.04 -5.09
CA ARG A 139 -6.56 26.96 -5.41
C ARG A 139 -7.17 28.26 -5.92
N ASP A 140 -6.77 29.39 -5.32
CA ASP A 140 -7.30 30.72 -5.67
C ASP A 140 -8.84 30.80 -5.58
N GLY A 141 -9.44 30.13 -4.60
CA GLY A 141 -10.89 30.07 -4.41
C GLY A 141 -11.64 29.20 -5.43
N LYS A 142 -10.95 28.49 -6.32
CA LYS A 142 -11.56 27.62 -7.33
C LYS A 142 -11.22 26.15 -7.07
N GLN A 143 -12.21 25.29 -7.24
CA GLN A 143 -11.98 23.85 -7.19
C GLN A 143 -11.26 23.37 -8.45
N ARG A 144 -10.28 22.49 -8.27
CA ARG A 144 -9.56 21.80 -9.33
C ARG A 144 -9.48 20.32 -8.96
N GLN A 145 -9.52 19.46 -9.96
CA GLN A 145 -9.26 18.04 -9.78
C GLN A 145 -7.94 17.69 -10.44
N VAL A 146 -7.10 16.94 -9.73
CA VAL A 146 -5.82 16.45 -10.21
C VAL A 146 -5.77 14.94 -9.99
N GLU A 147 -5.32 14.19 -10.99
CA GLU A 147 -5.04 12.76 -10.82
C GLU A 147 -3.66 12.63 -10.16
N VAL A 148 -3.61 11.98 -9.02
CA VAL A 148 -2.37 11.66 -8.31
C VAL A 148 -2.06 10.20 -8.50
N GLN A 149 -0.83 9.88 -8.93
CA GLN A 149 -0.28 8.54 -8.81
C GLN A 149 0.59 8.45 -7.56
N PHE A 150 0.17 7.67 -6.57
CA PHE A 150 0.87 7.60 -5.28
C PHE A 150 2.25 6.96 -5.43
N GLN A 151 3.21 7.52 -4.71
CA GLN A 151 4.55 6.95 -4.58
C GLN A 151 4.69 6.24 -3.24
N GLY A 152 5.78 5.53 -3.02
CA GLY A 152 6.06 4.93 -1.72
C GLY A 152 7.26 4.00 -1.77
N THR A 153 7.65 3.51 -0.60
CA THR A 153 8.79 2.61 -0.44
C THR A 153 8.28 1.25 0.03
N SER A 154 8.26 0.29 -0.89
CA SER A 154 8.30 -1.15 -0.67
C SER A 154 8.42 -1.80 -2.04
N GLU A 155 9.10 -2.94 -2.11
CA GLU A 155 9.31 -3.72 -3.33
C GLU A 155 7.97 -4.25 -3.86
N ILE A 156 7.36 -3.52 -4.79
CA ILE A 156 6.14 -3.95 -5.47
C ILE A 156 6.52 -5.11 -6.37
N THR A 157 5.65 -6.12 -6.54
CA THR A 157 5.83 -7.10 -7.61
C THR A 157 6.02 -6.37 -8.95
N GLY A 158 7.16 -6.59 -9.61
CA GLY A 158 7.57 -5.89 -10.82
C GLY A 158 8.54 -4.73 -10.61
N THR A 159 8.89 -4.35 -9.38
CA THR A 159 9.93 -3.34 -9.12
C THR A 159 11.28 -3.88 -9.58
N VAL A 160 11.95 -3.14 -10.47
CA VAL A 160 13.26 -3.50 -11.01
C VAL A 160 14.36 -2.89 -10.14
N GLY A 161 15.28 -3.72 -9.65
CA GLY A 161 16.50 -3.32 -8.97
C GLY A 161 17.56 -2.77 -9.92
N ALA A 162 18.52 -2.04 -9.37
CA ALA A 162 19.65 -1.52 -10.16
C ALA A 162 20.51 -2.62 -10.81
N ASP A 163 20.45 -3.83 -10.26
CA ASP A 163 21.10 -5.05 -10.75
C ASP A 163 20.27 -5.81 -11.80
N GLY A 164 19.10 -5.29 -12.19
CA GLY A 164 18.18 -5.95 -13.13
C GLY A 164 17.34 -7.06 -12.51
N SER A 165 17.45 -7.31 -11.20
CA SER A 165 16.52 -8.20 -10.50
C SER A 165 15.15 -7.55 -10.36
N VAL A 166 14.11 -8.35 -10.18
CA VAL A 166 12.73 -7.89 -10.10
C VAL A 166 12.09 -8.46 -8.85
N SER A 167 11.36 -7.63 -8.11
CA SER A 167 10.62 -8.12 -6.95
C SER A 167 9.37 -8.90 -7.38
N PHE A 168 9.05 -10.00 -6.70
CA PHE A 168 7.93 -10.87 -7.06
C PHE A 168 7.38 -11.58 -5.81
N TYR A 169 6.22 -11.13 -5.31
CA TYR A 169 5.53 -11.71 -4.14
C TYR A 169 6.44 -11.98 -2.93
N GLY A 170 7.23 -10.96 -2.57
CA GLY A 170 8.17 -10.98 -1.44
C GLY A 170 9.56 -11.53 -1.77
N ALA A 171 9.75 -12.09 -2.97
CA ALA A 171 11.04 -12.56 -3.45
C ALA A 171 11.73 -11.53 -4.36
N ARG A 172 13.04 -11.68 -4.56
CA ARG A 172 13.79 -11.08 -5.67
C ARG A 172 14.14 -12.16 -6.68
N ILE A 173 13.75 -11.95 -7.93
CA ILE A 173 14.02 -12.86 -9.05
C ILE A 173 14.96 -12.19 -10.06
N GLY A 174 15.83 -12.95 -10.69
CA GLY A 174 16.83 -12.46 -11.63
C GLY A 174 17.01 -13.36 -12.84
N MET A 175 17.82 -12.90 -13.79
CA MET A 175 18.21 -13.73 -14.94
C MET A 175 18.94 -14.99 -14.47
N GLY A 176 18.61 -16.13 -15.09
CA GLY A 176 19.32 -17.40 -14.91
C GLY A 176 19.54 -18.10 -16.26
N ASP A 177 20.46 -19.06 -16.30
CA ASP A 177 20.88 -19.71 -17.55
C ASP A 177 19.75 -20.47 -18.27
N LYS A 178 18.80 -21.03 -17.52
CA LYS A 178 17.72 -21.89 -18.03
C LYS A 178 16.32 -21.41 -17.63
N GLY A 179 16.20 -20.11 -17.32
CA GLY A 179 14.95 -19.52 -16.84
C GLY A 179 15.22 -18.30 -15.96
N VAL A 180 14.43 -18.15 -14.91
CA VAL A 180 14.51 -17.03 -13.97
C VAL A 180 14.85 -17.57 -12.59
N THR A 181 15.94 -17.12 -11.99
CA THR A 181 16.40 -17.61 -10.69
C THR A 181 15.77 -16.79 -9.55
N ILE A 182 15.32 -17.46 -8.50
CA ILE A 182 14.99 -16.82 -7.22
C ILE A 182 16.31 -16.48 -6.51
N LEU A 183 16.68 -15.20 -6.53
CA LEU A 183 17.89 -14.70 -5.88
C LEU A 183 17.73 -14.61 -4.36
N SER A 184 16.51 -14.28 -3.91
CA SER A 184 16.10 -14.33 -2.51
C SER A 184 14.60 -14.60 -2.45
N ALA A 185 14.17 -15.61 -1.71
CA ALA A 185 12.78 -15.98 -1.56
C ALA A 185 12.00 -15.03 -0.63
N GLY A 186 12.71 -14.38 0.32
CA GLY A 186 12.11 -13.52 1.32
C GLY A 186 11.09 -14.27 2.19
N ASN A 187 10.05 -13.56 2.64
CA ASN A 187 9.03 -14.10 3.56
C ASN A 187 7.59 -13.97 3.01
N GLY A 188 7.42 -13.62 1.73
CA GLY A 188 6.11 -13.44 1.10
C GLY A 188 5.50 -14.76 0.59
N LYS A 189 4.43 -14.64 -0.20
CA LYS A 189 3.69 -15.78 -0.75
C LYS A 189 4.56 -16.76 -1.54
N LEU A 190 5.58 -16.26 -2.24
CA LEU A 190 6.48 -17.13 -3.01
C LEU A 190 7.22 -18.11 -2.10
N ALA A 191 7.81 -17.61 -1.01
CA ALA A 191 8.52 -18.44 -0.05
C ALA A 191 7.58 -19.41 0.68
N GLN A 192 6.41 -18.92 1.10
CA GLN A 192 5.39 -19.73 1.79
C GLN A 192 4.85 -20.87 0.92
N ALA A 193 4.85 -20.71 -0.41
CA ALA A 193 4.44 -21.73 -1.35
C ALA A 193 5.52 -22.82 -1.58
N GLY A 194 6.75 -22.60 -1.11
CA GLY A 194 7.88 -23.52 -1.32
C GLY A 194 8.96 -22.99 -2.27
N GLY A 195 8.89 -21.72 -2.68
CA GLY A 195 9.98 -21.07 -3.38
C GLY A 195 11.19 -20.87 -2.46
N GLU A 196 12.38 -21.20 -2.96
CA GLU A 196 13.64 -21.16 -2.21
C GLU A 196 14.73 -20.44 -2.99
N ASP A 197 15.73 -19.93 -2.28
CA ASP A 197 16.91 -19.31 -2.88
C ASP A 197 17.60 -20.29 -3.83
N GLY A 198 17.91 -19.83 -5.05
CA GLY A 198 18.55 -20.63 -6.09
C GLY A 198 17.60 -21.51 -6.91
N PHE A 199 16.30 -21.54 -6.63
CA PHE A 199 15.32 -22.20 -7.50
C PHE A 199 15.22 -21.47 -8.85
N VAL A 200 15.33 -22.22 -9.95
CA VAL A 200 15.24 -21.70 -11.32
C VAL A 200 13.85 -21.96 -11.87
N ILE A 201 13.05 -20.91 -11.96
CA ILE A 201 11.71 -20.89 -12.57
C ILE A 201 11.86 -21.08 -14.08
N GLN A 202 11.22 -22.11 -14.61
CA GLN A 202 11.23 -22.42 -16.04
C GLN A 202 9.86 -22.15 -16.67
N PHE A 203 8.78 -22.35 -15.92
CA PHE A 203 7.42 -22.08 -16.36
C PHE A 203 6.61 -21.38 -15.27
N VAL A 204 5.69 -20.53 -15.72
CA VAL A 204 4.65 -19.92 -14.89
C VAL A 204 3.33 -20.17 -15.62
N ASN A 205 2.35 -20.81 -14.97
CA ASN A 205 1.06 -21.18 -15.57
C ASN A 205 1.21 -21.75 -16.99
N ASP A 206 1.98 -22.84 -17.13
CA ASP A 206 2.29 -23.55 -18.38
C ASP A 206 3.05 -22.73 -19.46
N GLN A 207 3.40 -21.48 -19.17
CA GLN A 207 4.13 -20.61 -20.10
C GLN A 207 5.61 -20.52 -19.73
N ARG A 208 6.47 -20.77 -20.71
CA ARG A 208 7.92 -20.72 -20.53
C ARG A 208 8.38 -19.30 -20.23
N VAL A 209 9.28 -19.15 -19.26
CA VAL A 209 9.91 -17.87 -18.90
C VAL A 209 11.40 -17.90 -19.18
N ASN A 210 11.94 -16.79 -19.68
CA ASN A 210 13.38 -16.63 -19.94
C ASN A 210 13.96 -15.38 -19.30
N LYS A 211 13.12 -14.40 -18.93
CA LYS A 211 13.52 -13.19 -18.20
C LYS A 211 12.54 -12.89 -17.07
N PRO A 212 12.95 -12.18 -16.00
CA PRO A 212 12.08 -11.83 -14.89
C PRO A 212 10.76 -11.17 -15.31
N GLN A 213 10.79 -10.35 -16.38
CA GLN A 213 9.60 -9.68 -16.88
C GLN A 213 8.51 -10.65 -17.37
N ASP A 214 8.88 -11.81 -17.91
CA ASP A 214 7.91 -12.82 -18.37
C ASP A 214 7.09 -13.34 -17.19
N VAL A 215 7.76 -13.62 -16.05
CA VAL A 215 7.12 -14.06 -14.81
C VAL A 215 6.07 -13.05 -14.35
N ILE A 216 6.40 -11.75 -14.39
CA ILE A 216 5.49 -10.67 -14.01
C ILE A 216 4.30 -10.60 -14.96
N GLU A 217 4.52 -10.64 -16.26
CA GLU A 217 3.47 -10.53 -17.27
C GLU A 217 2.48 -11.69 -17.23
N ILE A 218 2.97 -12.92 -17.03
CA ILE A 218 2.13 -14.10 -16.90
C ILE A 218 1.35 -14.06 -15.59
N ALA A 219 2.00 -13.75 -14.47
CA ALA A 219 1.35 -13.62 -13.16
C ALA A 219 0.26 -12.52 -13.15
N LYS A 220 0.47 -11.41 -13.89
CA LYS A 220 -0.55 -10.36 -14.05
C LYS A 220 -1.80 -10.88 -14.75
N LYS A 221 -1.66 -11.76 -15.74
CA LYS A 221 -2.78 -12.38 -16.48
C LYS A 221 -3.45 -13.53 -15.73
N ALA A 222 -2.78 -14.09 -14.73
CA ALA A 222 -3.33 -15.15 -13.88
C ALA A 222 -4.60 -14.67 -13.17
N ARG A 223 -5.64 -15.52 -13.13
CA ARG A 223 -6.94 -15.20 -12.53
C ARG A 223 -7.05 -15.64 -11.07
N ARG A 224 -6.66 -16.88 -10.74
CA ARG A 224 -6.90 -17.46 -9.41
C ARG A 224 -5.61 -17.85 -8.70
N SER A 225 -4.69 -18.44 -9.43
CA SER A 225 -3.44 -18.95 -8.89
C SER A 225 -2.30 -18.74 -9.87
N ILE A 226 -1.11 -18.71 -9.29
CA ILE A 226 0.15 -18.73 -10.01
C ILE A 226 0.79 -20.06 -9.67
N VAL A 227 0.96 -20.90 -10.68
CA VAL A 227 1.69 -22.16 -10.63
C VAL A 227 3.08 -21.90 -11.20
N ILE A 228 4.10 -22.32 -10.47
CA ILE A 228 5.50 -22.13 -10.80
C ILE A 228 6.13 -23.51 -10.90
N GLU A 229 6.81 -23.77 -12.01
CA GLU A 229 7.52 -25.00 -12.26
C GLU A 229 8.96 -24.70 -12.63
N GLY A 230 9.87 -25.56 -12.19
CA GLY A 230 11.28 -25.39 -12.48
C GLY A 230 12.15 -26.39 -11.74
N VAL A 231 13.37 -25.96 -11.45
CA VAL A 231 14.37 -26.82 -10.82
C VAL A 231 14.95 -26.17 -9.57
N THR A 232 15.14 -26.96 -8.52
CA THR A 232 15.83 -26.53 -7.31
C THR A 232 17.31 -26.28 -7.60
N ALA A 233 18.03 -25.66 -6.65
CA ALA A 233 19.48 -25.46 -6.75
C ALA A 233 20.27 -26.79 -6.90
N THR A 234 19.67 -27.91 -6.49
CA THR A 234 20.26 -29.27 -6.64
C THR A 234 19.89 -29.95 -7.95
N GLY A 235 19.14 -29.28 -8.83
CA GLY A 235 18.73 -29.79 -10.15
C GLY A 235 17.51 -30.71 -10.14
N ARG A 236 16.79 -30.81 -9.02
CA ARG A 236 15.54 -31.61 -8.94
C ARG A 236 14.39 -30.80 -9.52
N GLN A 237 13.55 -31.46 -10.31
CA GLN A 237 12.29 -30.87 -10.77
C GLN A 237 11.38 -30.60 -9.55
N GLY A 238 10.75 -29.44 -9.56
CA GLY A 238 9.85 -29.01 -8.51
C GLY A 238 8.79 -28.07 -9.06
N TYR A 239 7.67 -28.03 -8.36
CA TYR A 239 6.61 -27.07 -8.63
C TYR A 239 5.98 -26.61 -7.33
N PHE A 240 5.43 -25.41 -7.34
CA PHE A 240 4.63 -24.87 -6.26
C PHE A 240 3.60 -23.91 -6.81
N ALA A 241 2.56 -23.65 -6.03
CA ALA A 241 1.50 -22.74 -6.43
C ALA A 241 1.02 -21.90 -5.26
N PHE A 242 0.59 -20.68 -5.54
CA PHE A 242 -0.07 -19.81 -4.58
C PHE A 242 -1.24 -19.07 -5.20
N GLY A 243 -2.20 -18.72 -4.35
CA GLY A 243 -3.37 -17.92 -4.72
C GLY A 243 -3.00 -16.47 -5.01
N LYS A 244 -3.60 -15.91 -6.05
CA LYS A 244 -3.65 -14.47 -6.29
C LYS A 244 -4.93 -13.97 -5.63
N ASP A 245 -4.79 -13.24 -4.52
CA ASP A 245 -5.95 -12.64 -3.86
C ASP A 245 -6.37 -11.43 -4.68
N GLU A 246 -7.69 -11.25 -4.84
CA GLU A 246 -8.33 -10.09 -5.49
C GLU A 246 -8.34 -8.86 -4.58
#